data_AF-A0A1U7X0J1-F1
#
_entry.id   AF-A0A1U7X0J1-F1
#
_cell.length_a   1.000
_cell.length_b   1.000
_cell.length_c   1.000
_cell.angle_alpha   90.00
_cell.angle_beta   90.00
_cell.angle_gamma   90.00
#
_symmetry.space_group_name_H-M   'P 1'
#
loop_
_entity.id
_entity.type
_entity.pdbx_description
1 polymer ?
#
loop_
_entity_poly.entity_id
_entity_poly.type
_entity_poly.pdbx_seq_one_letter_code
_entity_poly.pdbx_strand_id
1 'polypeptide(L)'
;MNNFNTSLLFFFFLLNILCYAKAFNITNLLNQYSSFSNFNNYLTQTGVASAINSRQTITVLVVENSNLSPLSGKSQDVLANIMRVHVLLDYYDVQKLQKLPNKTMKAPALFQTTGQANSDQGYLNVTDLGSGSVALGSAAKGATLGSNLVKSVASQPYNISILQISNAIIPLGIDSSANSPSSSPNRAPSPSTSNNSSAPSPGSAPSPNKTSTPTPSPSAAPGSGSSPKPEPPAADTPSEASPSPTPHAPGSPPKPDAPTADTPAAADAPTEDHSPSATSVLDVSLIFVAISNLFFVLVI
;
A
#
# COMPACT_ATOMS: atom_id res chain seq x y z
N MET A 1 -45.40 -33.07 0.82
CA MET A 1 -44.05 -32.59 0.43
C MET A 1 -43.66 -31.20 0.98
N ASN A 2 -44.59 -30.37 1.46
CA ASN A 2 -44.37 -28.91 1.48
C ASN A 2 -43.38 -28.38 2.54
N ASN A 3 -43.10 -29.13 3.61
CA ASN A 3 -42.32 -28.65 4.75
C ASN A 3 -40.80 -28.59 4.48
N PHE A 4 -40.31 -29.30 3.46
CA PHE A 4 -38.88 -29.40 3.17
C PHE A 4 -38.32 -28.08 2.63
N ASN A 5 -39.08 -27.40 1.75
CA ASN A 5 -38.68 -26.13 1.16
C ASN A 5 -38.70 -24.98 2.18
N THR A 6 -39.65 -24.98 3.12
CA THR A 6 -39.72 -23.99 4.20
C THR A 6 -38.55 -24.14 5.18
N SER A 7 -38.18 -25.39 5.51
CA SER A 7 -37.00 -25.68 6.33
C SER A 7 -35.70 -25.25 5.65
N LEU A 8 -35.57 -25.52 4.34
CA LEU A 8 -34.42 -25.10 3.54
C LEU A 8 -34.29 -23.56 3.49
N LEU A 9 -35.38 -22.84 3.24
CA LEU A 9 -35.40 -21.36 3.25
C LEU A 9 -35.05 -20.80 4.64
N PHE A 10 -35.54 -21.42 5.72
CA PHE A 10 -35.21 -21.01 7.08
C PHE A 10 -33.74 -21.28 7.42
N PHE A 11 -33.17 -22.39 6.93
CA PHE A 11 -31.75 -22.70 7.05
C PHE A 11 -30.87 -21.70 6.29
N PHE A 12 -31.23 -21.33 5.05
CA PHE A 12 -30.54 -20.26 4.31
C PHE A 12 -30.66 -18.90 5.00
N PHE A 13 -31.81 -18.57 5.59
CA PHE A 13 -32.01 -17.34 6.36
C PHE A 13 -31.14 -17.30 7.63
N LEU A 14 -31.10 -18.41 8.39
CA LEU A 14 -30.19 -18.57 9.55
C LEU A 14 -28.71 -18.51 9.16
N LEU A 15 -28.33 -19.07 8.01
CA LEU A 15 -26.96 -19.04 7.49
C LEU A 15 -26.52 -17.62 7.08
N ASN A 16 -27.45 -16.79 6.57
CA ASN A 16 -27.19 -15.38 6.29
C ASN A 16 -27.05 -14.53 7.58
N ILE A 17 -27.73 -14.91 8.67
CA ILE A 17 -27.63 -14.23 9.97
C ILE A 17 -26.30 -14.55 10.69
N LEU A 18 -25.62 -15.65 10.33
CA LEU A 18 -24.39 -16.08 10.99
C LEU A 18 -23.12 -15.30 10.61
N CYS A 19 -23.23 -14.26 9.77
CA CYS A 19 -22.18 -13.26 9.60
C CYS A 19 -22.10 -12.32 10.83
N TYR A 20 -21.71 -12.87 11.99
CA TYR A 20 -21.30 -12.08 13.15
C TYR A 20 -19.94 -11.44 12.87
N ALA A 21 -19.94 -10.36 12.08
CA ALA A 21 -18.76 -9.55 11.84
C ALA A 21 -18.25 -9.03 13.19
N LYS A 22 -17.02 -9.44 13.56
CA LYS A 22 -16.33 -8.88 14.72
C LYS A 22 -15.96 -7.43 14.39
N ALA A 23 -16.85 -6.50 14.72
CA ALA A 23 -16.60 -5.08 14.62
C ALA A 23 -15.44 -4.70 15.56
N PHE A 24 -14.29 -4.39 14.99
CA PHE A 24 -13.19 -3.75 15.72
C PHE A 24 -13.46 -2.25 15.87
N ASN A 25 -12.76 -1.63 16.83
CA ASN A 25 -12.67 -0.18 16.90
C ASN A 25 -11.20 0.22 17.03
N ILE A 26 -10.67 0.87 15.99
CA ILE A 26 -9.27 1.28 15.91
C ILE A 26 -8.84 2.16 17.09
N THR A 27 -9.71 3.05 17.57
CA THR A 27 -9.33 3.97 18.65
C THR A 27 -9.21 3.23 19.98
N ASN A 28 -10.09 2.26 20.25
CA ASN A 28 -10.01 1.39 21.42
C ASN A 28 -8.82 0.41 21.37
N LEU A 29 -8.46 -0.06 20.16
CA LEU A 29 -7.25 -0.86 19.98
C LEU A 29 -5.99 -0.03 20.25
N LEU A 30 -5.89 1.19 19.70
CA LEU A 30 -4.72 2.06 19.87
C LEU A 30 -4.61 2.72 21.25
N ASN A 31 -5.72 2.91 21.98
CA ASN A 31 -5.71 3.46 23.34
C ASN A 31 -4.89 2.63 24.35
N GLN A 32 -4.61 1.37 24.03
CA GLN A 32 -3.75 0.49 24.85
C GLN A 32 -2.25 0.77 24.68
N TYR A 33 -1.87 1.63 23.72
CA TYR A 33 -0.48 1.86 23.31
C TYR A 33 -0.16 3.37 23.31
N SER A 34 0.36 3.88 24.44
CA SER A 34 0.70 5.29 24.61
C SER A 34 1.66 5.84 23.55
N SER A 35 2.56 5.01 23.00
CA SER A 35 3.49 5.36 21.92
C SER A 35 2.82 5.76 20.60
N PHE A 36 1.52 5.48 20.42
CA PHE A 36 0.74 5.84 19.23
C PHE A 36 -0.40 6.82 19.53
N SER A 37 -0.41 7.45 20.71
CA SER A 37 -1.48 8.36 21.14
C SER A 37 -1.73 9.52 20.17
N ASN A 38 -0.68 10.12 19.61
CA ASN A 38 -0.79 11.23 18.66
C ASN A 38 -1.36 10.74 17.32
N PHE A 39 -0.95 9.56 16.85
CA PHE A 39 -1.52 8.95 15.64
C PHE A 39 -3.00 8.64 15.83
N ASN A 40 -3.39 8.09 16.99
CA ASN A 40 -4.78 7.80 17.31
C ASN A 40 -5.64 9.09 17.40
N ASN A 41 -5.07 10.16 17.96
CA ASN A 41 -5.70 11.48 17.96
C ASN A 41 -5.91 12.01 16.53
N TYR A 42 -4.89 11.91 15.66
CA TYR A 42 -4.99 12.28 14.25
C TYR A 42 -6.06 11.48 13.49
N LEU A 43 -6.14 10.15 13.67
CA LEU A 43 -7.23 9.34 13.11
C LEU A 43 -8.61 9.80 13.59
N THR A 44 -8.73 10.17 14.86
CA THR A 44 -9.99 10.58 15.48
C THR A 44 -10.44 11.95 14.98
N GLN A 45 -9.60 12.98 15.07
CA GLN A 45 -9.97 14.35 14.70
C GLN A 45 -10.24 14.53 13.20
N THR A 46 -9.60 13.72 12.35
CA THR A 46 -9.81 13.73 10.90
C THR A 46 -11.00 12.89 10.43
N GLY A 47 -11.68 12.19 11.35
CA GLY A 47 -12.77 11.26 11.04
C GLY A 47 -12.34 9.97 10.34
N VAL A 48 -11.04 9.76 10.09
CA VAL A 48 -10.53 8.56 9.43
C VAL A 48 -10.71 7.31 10.30
N ALA A 49 -10.72 7.46 11.63
CA ALA A 49 -11.10 6.39 12.57
C ALA A 49 -12.47 5.77 12.23
N SER A 50 -13.48 6.59 11.90
CA SER A 50 -14.80 6.11 11.51
C SER A 50 -14.77 5.35 10.19
N ALA A 51 -13.98 5.82 9.21
CA ALA A 51 -13.81 5.16 7.91
C ALA A 51 -12.99 3.85 7.98
N ILE A 52 -12.15 3.68 9.01
CA ILE A 52 -11.50 2.41 9.36
C ILE A 52 -12.52 1.45 10.00
N ASN A 53 -13.28 1.93 10.99
CA ASN A 53 -14.25 1.12 11.74
C ASN A 53 -15.45 0.64 10.90
N SER A 54 -15.73 1.28 9.76
CA SER A 54 -16.78 0.86 8.81
C SER A 54 -16.33 -0.23 7.82
N ARG A 55 -15.15 -0.85 8.02
CA ARG A 55 -14.56 -1.82 7.10
C ARG A 55 -14.52 -3.21 7.73
N GLN A 56 -14.74 -4.25 6.92
CA GLN A 56 -14.68 -5.64 7.38
C GLN A 56 -13.24 -6.16 7.48
N THR A 57 -12.36 -5.66 6.60
CA THR A 57 -10.98 -6.10 6.40
C THR A 57 -10.14 -4.85 6.13
N ILE A 58 -9.05 -4.66 6.87
CA ILE A 58 -8.20 -3.45 6.80
C ILE A 58 -6.78 -3.71 7.35
N THR A 59 -5.79 -2.92 6.92
CA THR A 59 -4.49 -2.80 7.61
C THR A 59 -4.21 -1.35 7.95
N VAL A 60 -3.85 -1.06 9.21
CA VAL A 60 -3.49 0.28 9.68
C VAL A 60 -1.99 0.33 9.95
N LEU A 61 -1.30 1.22 9.23
CA LEU A 61 0.13 1.47 9.36
C LEU A 61 0.35 2.61 10.36
N VAL A 62 0.66 2.29 11.61
CA VAL A 62 0.85 3.28 12.67
C VAL A 62 2.29 3.76 12.75
N VAL A 63 2.45 5.04 13.09
CA VAL A 63 3.75 5.69 13.25
C VAL A 63 3.87 6.13 14.72
N GLU A 64 5.03 5.88 15.31
CA GLU A 64 5.29 6.26 16.71
C GLU A 64 5.32 7.78 16.90
N ASN A 65 4.88 8.26 18.06
CA ASN A 65 4.78 9.69 18.40
C ASN A 65 6.05 10.51 18.07
N SER A 66 7.24 9.90 18.21
CA SER A 66 8.55 10.47 17.90
C SER A 66 8.78 10.78 16.42
N ASN A 67 8.13 10.05 15.50
CA ASN A 67 8.32 10.13 14.05
C ASN A 67 7.16 10.85 13.32
N LEU A 68 6.32 11.58 14.06
CA LEU A 68 5.17 12.33 13.55
C LEU A 68 5.44 13.83 13.31
N SER A 69 6.64 14.32 13.63
CA SER A 69 7.01 15.73 13.42
C SER A 69 6.77 16.27 12.00
N PRO A 70 6.85 15.49 10.89
CA PRO A 70 6.55 16.00 9.54
C PRO A 70 5.07 16.33 9.31
N LEU A 71 4.17 15.95 10.23
CA LEU A 71 2.72 16.21 10.12
C LEU A 71 2.29 17.50 10.86
N SER A 72 3.14 18.05 11.71
CA SER A 72 2.89 19.29 12.45
C SER A 72 2.61 20.47 11.50
N GLY A 73 1.60 21.27 11.82
CA GLY A 73 1.24 22.47 11.04
C GLY A 73 0.52 22.22 9.71
N LYS A 74 0.21 20.96 9.36
CA LYS A 74 -0.66 20.67 8.20
C LYS A 74 -2.12 21.03 8.48
N SER A 75 -2.85 21.43 7.46
CA SER A 75 -4.31 21.64 7.55
C SER A 75 -5.03 20.31 7.77
N GLN A 76 -6.25 20.39 8.33
CA GLN A 76 -7.03 19.21 8.70
C GLN A 76 -7.32 18.29 7.50
N ASP A 77 -7.59 18.84 6.32
CA ASP A 77 -7.87 18.06 5.11
C ASP A 77 -6.63 17.32 4.58
N VAL A 78 -5.47 17.97 4.60
CA VAL A 78 -4.20 17.35 4.21
C VAL A 78 -3.79 16.29 5.23
N LEU A 79 -3.99 16.55 6.53
CA LEU A 79 -3.77 15.56 7.58
C LEU A 79 -4.70 14.36 7.42
N ALA A 80 -5.99 14.59 7.13
CA ALA A 80 -6.95 13.53 6.84
C ALA A 80 -6.50 12.68 5.63
N ASN A 81 -6.07 13.32 4.54
CA ASN A 81 -5.57 12.60 3.36
C ASN A 81 -4.31 11.78 3.67
N ILE A 82 -3.37 12.30 4.46
CA ILE A 82 -2.20 11.54 4.91
C ILE A 82 -2.61 10.37 5.82
N MET A 83 -3.55 10.55 6.76
CA MET A 83 -4.08 9.46 7.58
C MET A 83 -4.74 8.37 6.71
N ARG A 84 -5.47 8.74 5.66
CA ARG A 84 -6.08 7.79 4.70
C ARG A 84 -5.03 7.00 3.88
N VAL A 85 -3.84 7.55 3.65
CA VAL A 85 -2.72 6.85 2.99
C VAL A 85 -2.13 5.76 3.88
N HIS A 86 -2.14 5.94 5.20
CA HIS A 86 -1.63 4.97 6.18
C HIS A 86 -2.58 3.79 6.44
N VAL A 87 -3.67 3.66 5.68
CA VAL A 87 -4.70 2.63 5.87
C VAL A 87 -4.84 1.85 4.57
N LEU A 88 -4.38 0.60 4.52
CA LEU A 88 -4.55 -0.27 3.35
C LEU A 88 -5.93 -0.94 3.37
N LEU A 89 -6.54 -1.08 2.19
CA LEU A 89 -7.91 -1.61 2.02
C LEU A 89 -8.04 -3.14 2.21
N ASP A 90 -6.94 -3.86 2.38
CA ASP A 90 -6.89 -5.32 2.54
C ASP A 90 -6.05 -5.69 3.78
N TYR A 91 -6.16 -6.93 4.25
CA TYR A 91 -5.47 -7.45 5.42
C TYR A 91 -4.09 -8.00 5.05
N TYR A 92 -3.07 -7.32 5.54
CA TYR A 92 -1.67 -7.69 5.46
C TYR A 92 -1.09 -7.77 6.88
N ASP A 93 -0.55 -8.94 7.22
CA ASP A 93 0.27 -9.11 8.41
C ASP A 93 1.77 -9.12 8.03
N VAL A 94 2.62 -9.17 9.05
CA VAL A 94 4.08 -9.20 8.88
C VAL A 94 4.53 -10.36 7.97
N GLN A 95 3.90 -11.54 8.07
CA GLN A 95 4.31 -12.71 7.28
C GLN A 95 3.91 -12.57 5.80
N LYS A 96 2.72 -12.04 5.52
CA LYS A 96 2.29 -11.70 4.15
C LYS A 96 3.24 -10.71 3.49
N LEU A 97 3.66 -9.68 4.22
CA LEU A 97 4.55 -8.64 3.68
C LEU A 97 6.02 -9.10 3.55
N GLN A 98 6.48 -10.04 4.39
CA GLN A 98 7.82 -10.66 4.29
C GLN A 98 7.90 -11.79 3.24
N LYS A 99 6.79 -12.17 2.61
CA LYS A 99 6.70 -13.29 1.66
C LYS A 99 5.97 -12.88 0.38
N LEU A 100 6.23 -11.66 -0.10
CA LEU A 100 5.65 -11.17 -1.34
C LEU A 100 6.20 -11.97 -2.55
N PRO A 101 5.34 -12.54 -3.41
CA PRO A 101 5.78 -13.45 -4.47
C PRO A 101 6.71 -12.78 -5.49
N ASN A 102 6.47 -11.50 -5.79
CA ASN A 102 7.26 -10.71 -6.73
C ASN A 102 8.27 -9.77 -6.03
N LYS A 103 8.55 -10.00 -4.73
CA LYS A 103 9.27 -9.11 -3.81
C LYS A 103 8.68 -7.71 -3.59
N THR A 104 7.92 -7.16 -4.54
CA THR A 104 7.22 -5.89 -4.40
C THR A 104 5.73 -6.03 -4.75
N MET A 105 4.91 -5.18 -4.14
CA MET A 105 3.47 -5.12 -4.31
C MET A 105 2.97 -3.68 -4.15
N LYS A 106 2.02 -3.29 -5.01
CA LYS A 106 1.33 -2.00 -4.93
C LYS A 106 -0.02 -2.20 -4.22
N ALA A 107 -0.12 -1.73 -2.98
CA ALA A 107 -1.30 -1.90 -2.13
C ALA A 107 -2.20 -0.64 -2.17
N PRO A 108 -3.52 -0.77 -2.41
CA PRO A 108 -4.44 0.36 -2.38
C PRO A 108 -4.70 0.83 -0.95
N ALA A 109 -4.62 2.14 -0.73
CA ALA A 109 -4.93 2.78 0.53
C ALA A 109 -6.34 3.40 0.54
N LEU A 110 -6.87 3.72 1.72
CA LEU A 110 -8.18 4.34 1.91
C LEU A 110 -8.27 5.71 1.22
N PHE A 111 -7.13 6.36 0.98
CA PHE A 111 -7.09 7.61 0.21
C PHE A 111 -7.59 7.42 -1.23
N GLN A 112 -7.37 6.25 -1.85
CA GLN A 112 -7.90 5.93 -3.18
C GLN A 112 -9.43 5.98 -3.23
N THR A 113 -10.13 5.69 -2.13
CA THR A 113 -11.60 5.67 -2.11
C THR A 113 -12.23 7.05 -1.99
N THR A 114 -11.42 8.12 -1.92
CA THR A 114 -11.91 9.51 -1.86
C THR A 114 -12.20 10.11 -3.25
N GLY A 115 -11.63 9.55 -4.31
CA GLY A 115 -11.60 10.17 -5.64
C GLY A 115 -10.66 11.38 -5.76
N GLN A 116 -10.05 11.86 -4.66
CA GLN A 116 -9.08 12.97 -4.67
C GLN A 116 -7.65 12.53 -4.98
N ALA A 117 -7.36 11.22 -4.94
CA ALA A 117 -6.05 10.67 -5.22
C ALA A 117 -5.67 10.87 -6.70
N ASN A 118 -4.70 11.74 -6.96
CA ASN A 118 -4.19 11.96 -8.31
C ASN A 118 -3.07 10.97 -8.62
N SER A 119 -3.17 10.29 -9.78
CA SER A 119 -2.25 9.21 -10.13
C SER A 119 -2.13 8.18 -8.99
N ASP A 120 -0.93 7.71 -8.68
CA ASP A 120 -0.68 6.65 -7.68
C ASP A 120 -0.57 7.16 -6.23
N GLN A 121 -1.02 8.38 -5.92
CA GLN A 121 -1.05 8.90 -4.55
C GLN A 121 -1.90 8.04 -3.59
N GLY A 122 -2.94 7.37 -4.11
CA GLY A 122 -3.83 6.48 -3.36
C GLY A 122 -3.24 5.09 -3.07
N TYR A 123 -2.00 4.82 -3.47
CA TYR A 123 -1.35 3.51 -3.34
C TYR A 123 -0.01 3.63 -2.60
N LEU A 124 0.35 2.55 -1.89
CA LEU A 124 1.68 2.35 -1.32
C LEU A 124 2.41 1.23 -2.06
N ASN A 125 3.69 1.45 -2.34
CA ASN A 125 4.60 0.39 -2.73
C ASN A 125 5.15 -0.26 -1.45
N VAL A 126 5.04 -1.58 -1.38
CA VAL A 126 5.55 -2.42 -0.29
C VAL A 126 6.53 -3.42 -0.88
N THR A 127 7.74 -3.46 -0.33
CA THR A 127 8.85 -4.27 -0.87
C THR A 127 9.50 -5.09 0.23
N ASP A 128 9.46 -6.41 0.10
CA ASP A 128 10.27 -7.36 0.84
C ASP A 128 11.73 -7.23 0.38
N LEU A 129 12.58 -6.72 1.28
CA LEU A 129 14.02 -6.56 1.06
C LEU A 129 14.80 -7.86 1.29
N GLY A 130 14.13 -8.95 1.68
CA GLY A 130 14.74 -10.16 2.19
C GLY A 130 15.09 -10.05 3.68
N SER A 131 15.56 -11.16 4.26
CA SER A 131 16.01 -11.24 5.66
C SER A 131 14.97 -10.79 6.70
N GLY A 132 13.67 -10.83 6.36
CA GLY A 132 12.57 -10.36 7.20
C GLY A 132 12.31 -8.85 7.18
N SER A 133 13.07 -8.08 6.40
CA SER A 133 12.92 -6.62 6.27
C SER A 133 11.91 -6.25 5.18
N VAL A 134 10.99 -5.34 5.48
CA VAL A 134 10.02 -4.81 4.52
C VAL A 134 10.08 -3.29 4.52
N ALA A 135 10.25 -2.70 3.34
CA ALA A 135 10.17 -1.25 3.13
C ALA A 135 8.83 -0.84 2.53
N LEU A 136 8.37 0.36 2.88
CA LEU A 136 7.12 0.97 2.45
C LEU A 136 7.37 2.41 1.98
N GLY A 137 6.63 2.84 0.97
CA GLY A 137 6.67 4.19 0.43
C GLY A 137 5.44 4.50 -0.42
N SER A 138 5.24 5.76 -0.76
CA SER A 138 4.16 6.12 -1.70
C SER A 138 4.46 5.53 -3.08
N ALA A 139 3.42 5.08 -3.79
CA ALA A 139 3.54 4.67 -5.19
C ALA A 139 3.50 5.86 -6.17
N ALA A 140 3.30 7.09 -5.70
CA ALA A 140 3.31 8.29 -6.52
C ALA A 140 4.63 8.45 -7.31
N LYS A 141 4.54 8.96 -8.54
CA LYS A 141 5.70 9.11 -9.43
C LYS A 141 6.80 9.95 -8.77
N GLY A 142 8.01 9.40 -8.68
CA GLY A 142 9.16 10.05 -8.07
C GLY A 142 9.24 9.92 -6.54
N ALA A 143 8.31 9.22 -5.89
CA ALA A 143 8.40 8.89 -4.48
C ALA A 143 9.43 7.77 -4.23
N THR A 144 9.96 7.73 -3.01
CA THR A 144 10.92 6.72 -2.54
C THR A 144 10.29 5.81 -1.47
N LEU A 145 10.91 4.64 -1.26
CA LEU A 145 10.70 3.83 -0.07
C LEU A 145 11.34 4.56 1.11
N GLY A 146 10.51 5.15 1.98
CA GLY A 146 10.93 6.06 3.06
C GLY A 146 10.65 5.55 4.47
N SER A 147 10.01 4.39 4.61
CA SER A 147 9.58 3.81 5.89
C SER A 147 9.84 2.31 5.91
N ASN A 148 10.15 1.73 7.06
CA ASN A 148 10.33 0.29 7.22
C ASN A 148 9.29 -0.28 8.19
N LEU A 149 8.84 -1.51 7.93
CA LEU A 149 8.04 -2.30 8.85
C LEU A 149 8.87 -2.61 10.11
N VAL A 150 8.39 -2.17 11.28
CA VAL A 150 9.07 -2.38 12.56
C VAL A 150 8.56 -3.64 13.24
N LYS A 151 7.23 -3.74 13.46
CA LYS A 151 6.59 -4.88 14.12
C LYS A 151 5.08 -4.89 13.94
N SER A 152 4.45 -6.03 14.24
CA SER A 152 3.01 -6.06 14.55
C SER A 152 2.76 -5.36 15.90
N VAL A 153 1.69 -4.60 16.00
CA VAL A 153 1.21 -3.95 17.23
C VAL A 153 0.04 -4.72 17.81
N ALA A 154 -0.95 -4.99 16.96
CA ALA A 154 -2.13 -5.80 17.28
C ALA A 154 -2.66 -6.43 15.98
N SER A 155 -3.34 -7.57 16.09
CA SER A 155 -4.08 -8.15 14.98
C SER A 155 -5.34 -8.86 15.46
N GLN A 156 -6.40 -8.75 14.67
CA GLN A 156 -7.54 -9.66 14.66
C GLN A 156 -7.55 -10.29 13.26
N PRO A 157 -7.13 -11.57 13.12
CA PRO A 157 -6.95 -12.21 11.82
C PRO A 157 -8.17 -12.05 10.91
N TYR A 158 -7.93 -11.79 9.62
CA TYR A 158 -8.92 -11.52 8.57
C TYR A 158 -9.72 -10.21 8.72
N ASN A 159 -9.69 -9.54 9.88
CA ASN A 159 -10.43 -8.29 10.13
C ASN A 159 -9.54 -7.05 10.17
N ILE A 160 -8.58 -6.98 11.09
CA ILE A 160 -7.69 -5.83 11.20
C ILE A 160 -6.27 -6.23 11.56
N SER A 161 -5.30 -5.70 10.83
CA SER A 161 -3.88 -5.75 11.17
C SER A 161 -3.39 -4.35 11.51
N ILE A 162 -2.72 -4.17 12.65
CA ILE A 162 -2.09 -2.91 13.05
C ILE A 162 -0.58 -3.12 13.04
N LEU A 163 0.11 -2.48 12.10
CA LEU A 163 1.55 -2.63 11.87
C LEU A 163 2.26 -1.31 12.17
N GLN A 164 3.34 -1.35 12.95
CA GLN A 164 4.18 -0.18 13.16
C GLN A 164 5.15 -0.02 11.98
N ILE A 165 5.21 1.19 11.43
CA ILE A 165 6.23 1.60 10.46
C ILE A 165 7.12 2.69 11.06
N SER A 166 8.35 2.84 10.55
CA SER A 166 9.35 3.75 11.14
C SER A 166 9.00 5.23 10.96
N ASN A 167 8.56 5.62 9.76
CA ASN A 167 8.33 7.01 9.35
C ASN A 167 6.94 7.20 8.74
N ALA A 168 6.37 8.39 8.88
CA ALA A 168 5.13 8.77 8.20
C ALA A 168 5.34 8.89 6.68
N ILE A 169 4.44 8.26 5.90
CA ILE A 169 4.47 8.30 4.44
C ILE A 169 3.60 9.45 3.94
N ILE A 170 4.20 10.40 3.22
CA ILE A 170 3.52 11.58 2.66
C ILE A 170 3.70 11.55 1.14
N PRO A 171 2.66 11.20 0.36
CA PRO A 171 2.72 11.27 -1.10
C PRO A 171 3.01 12.69 -1.60
N LEU A 172 3.82 12.79 -2.65
CA LEU A 172 4.12 14.06 -3.31
C LEU A 172 2.83 14.67 -3.89
N GLY A 173 2.58 15.96 -3.64
CA GLY A 173 1.38 16.67 -4.12
C GLY A 173 0.07 16.36 -3.37
N ILE A 174 0.11 15.74 -2.20
CA ILE A 174 -1.09 15.43 -1.40
C ILE A 174 -1.77 16.69 -0.80
N ASP A 175 -1.02 17.78 -0.68
CA ASP A 175 -1.53 19.11 -0.38
C ASP A 175 -2.47 19.64 -1.47
N SER A 176 -2.13 19.40 -2.73
CA SER A 176 -2.88 19.87 -3.89
C SER A 176 -4.19 19.10 -4.09
N SER A 177 -4.22 17.82 -3.70
CA SER A 177 -5.45 17.00 -3.73
C SER A 177 -6.51 17.43 -2.72
N ALA A 178 -6.15 18.11 -1.64
CA ALA A 178 -7.13 18.64 -0.68
C ALA A 178 -8.00 19.77 -1.28
N ASN A 179 -7.48 20.50 -2.28
CA ASN A 179 -8.17 21.62 -2.92
C ASN A 179 -9.06 21.21 -4.11
N SER A 180 -9.12 19.92 -4.44
CA SER A 180 -9.97 19.42 -5.52
C SER A 180 -11.39 19.15 -5.02
N PRO A 181 -12.42 19.83 -5.57
CA PRO A 181 -13.80 19.64 -5.12
C PRO A 181 -14.26 18.21 -5.39
N SER A 182 -14.75 17.54 -4.35
CA SER A 182 -15.28 16.18 -4.46
C SER A 182 -16.52 16.17 -5.36
N SER A 183 -16.40 15.60 -6.56
CA SER A 183 -17.52 15.45 -7.50
C SER A 183 -18.45 14.33 -7.07
N SER A 184 -19.37 14.64 -6.15
CA SER A 184 -20.45 13.75 -5.73
C SER A 184 -21.35 13.34 -6.91
N PRO A 185 -21.53 12.03 -7.19
CA PRO A 185 -22.36 11.57 -8.29
C PRO A 185 -23.83 11.48 -7.89
N ASN A 186 -24.54 12.62 -7.89
CA ASN A 186 -25.94 12.66 -8.35
C ASN A 186 -26.49 14.10 -8.48
N ARG A 187 -26.63 14.57 -9.72
CA ARG A 187 -27.70 15.48 -10.10
C ARG A 187 -28.39 14.87 -11.30
N ALA A 188 -29.55 14.27 -11.08
CA ALA A 188 -30.41 13.81 -12.16
C ALA A 188 -30.75 14.99 -13.10
N PRO A 189 -30.81 14.78 -14.42
CA PRO A 189 -31.19 15.84 -15.35
C PRO A 189 -32.65 16.20 -15.15
N SER A 190 -32.93 17.42 -14.69
CA SER A 190 -34.29 17.97 -14.72
C SER A 190 -34.67 18.29 -16.18
N PRO A 191 -35.91 18.00 -16.60
CA PRO A 191 -36.33 18.20 -17.98
C PRO A 191 -36.49 19.69 -18.29
N SER A 192 -35.76 20.18 -19.30
CA SER A 192 -35.97 21.52 -19.85
C SER A 192 -37.18 21.51 -20.77
N THR A 193 -38.24 22.23 -20.40
CA THR A 193 -39.37 22.51 -21.28
C THR A 193 -38.98 23.45 -22.43
N SER A 194 -39.71 23.31 -23.53
CA SER A 194 -39.57 24.05 -24.78
C SER A 194 -39.50 25.58 -24.63
N ASN A 195 -38.80 26.24 -25.56
CA ASN A 195 -39.46 27.32 -26.29
C ASN A 195 -38.92 27.54 -27.71
N ASN A 196 -39.81 28.07 -28.56
CA ASN A 196 -39.74 28.07 -30.01
C ASN A 196 -39.06 29.35 -30.56
N SER A 197 -38.54 29.26 -31.79
CA SER A 197 -37.85 30.35 -32.51
C SER A 197 -38.77 31.53 -32.87
N SER A 198 -38.24 32.77 -32.85
CA SER A 198 -38.34 33.75 -33.96
C SER A 198 -37.58 35.05 -33.67
N ALA A 199 -36.91 35.60 -34.69
CA ALA A 199 -36.39 36.98 -34.72
C ALA A 199 -37.45 37.95 -35.31
N PRO A 200 -37.27 39.30 -35.35
CA PRO A 200 -36.23 39.96 -36.15
C PRO A 200 -35.55 41.20 -35.52
N SER A 201 -34.51 41.70 -36.20
CA SER A 201 -33.80 42.98 -35.92
C SER A 201 -34.48 44.16 -36.64
N PRO A 202 -34.28 45.44 -36.23
CA PRO A 202 -33.10 46.23 -36.65
C PRO A 202 -32.54 47.13 -35.51
N GLY A 203 -31.41 47.83 -35.61
CA GLY A 203 -30.38 47.94 -36.65
C GLY A 203 -29.63 49.28 -36.50
N SER A 204 -28.30 49.28 -36.57
CA SER A 204 -27.47 50.48 -36.85
C SER A 204 -26.05 50.07 -37.25
N ALA A 205 -25.48 50.82 -38.18
CA ALA A 205 -24.36 50.40 -39.03
C ALA A 205 -22.97 50.82 -38.48
N PRO A 206 -21.85 50.28 -39.02
CA PRO A 206 -20.51 50.42 -38.47
C PRO A 206 -19.67 51.50 -39.18
N SER A 207 -18.45 51.78 -38.67
CA SER A 207 -17.33 52.11 -39.57
C SER A 207 -15.92 51.85 -38.98
N PRO A 208 -14.89 51.68 -39.84
CA PRO A 208 -13.56 51.16 -39.44
C PRO A 208 -12.38 52.08 -39.81
N ASN A 209 -11.16 51.70 -39.40
CA ASN A 209 -9.93 51.79 -40.23
C ASN A 209 -8.82 50.93 -39.60
N LYS A 210 -8.25 49.96 -40.31
CA LYS A 210 -7.05 50.03 -41.19
C LYS A 210 -5.75 50.31 -40.41
N THR A 211 -4.83 49.35 -40.25
CA THR A 211 -3.92 48.68 -41.24
C THR A 211 -2.55 49.35 -41.26
N SER A 212 -1.52 48.66 -40.73
CA SER A 212 -0.20 48.49 -41.38
C SER A 212 0.77 47.64 -40.54
N THR A 213 1.40 46.66 -41.19
CA THR A 213 2.67 46.00 -40.84
C THR A 213 3.71 46.42 -41.91
N PRO A 214 4.97 45.93 -41.97
CA PRO A 214 5.90 45.39 -40.96
C PRO A 214 7.33 46.06 -41.03
N THR A 215 8.35 45.40 -40.43
CA THR A 215 9.79 45.39 -40.85
C THR A 215 10.74 46.48 -40.24
N PRO A 216 12.09 46.34 -40.29
CA PRO A 216 12.88 45.99 -39.08
C PRO A 216 14.11 46.92 -38.86
N SER A 217 15.27 46.35 -38.47
CA SER A 217 16.66 46.85 -38.53
C SER A 217 17.32 47.37 -37.22
N PRO A 218 18.68 47.33 -37.11
CA PRO A 218 19.33 46.84 -35.89
C PRO A 218 20.44 47.73 -35.29
N SER A 219 20.96 47.35 -34.12
CA SER A 219 22.31 47.68 -33.64
C SER A 219 22.72 46.67 -32.56
N ALA A 220 23.75 45.84 -32.79
CA ALA A 220 25.19 46.17 -32.79
C ALA A 220 25.84 45.89 -31.42
N ALA A 221 26.42 44.68 -31.32
CA ALA A 221 27.59 44.38 -30.48
C ALA A 221 28.85 45.08 -31.11
N PRO A 222 30.06 45.10 -30.51
CA PRO A 222 30.56 44.18 -29.48
C PRO A 222 31.41 44.78 -28.33
N GLY A 223 31.68 43.96 -27.32
CA GLY A 223 32.69 44.19 -26.29
C GLY A 223 33.49 42.92 -26.01
N SER A 224 34.72 42.84 -26.52
CA SER A 224 35.64 41.71 -26.30
C SER A 224 36.17 41.67 -24.87
N GLY A 225 36.38 40.47 -24.33
CA GLY A 225 36.87 40.29 -22.94
C GLY A 225 37.32 38.86 -22.63
N SER A 226 38.26 38.34 -23.42
CA SER A 226 39.21 37.24 -23.12
C SER A 226 38.79 36.07 -22.22
N SER A 227 38.68 34.87 -22.82
CA SER A 227 39.02 33.62 -22.10
C SER A 227 40.54 33.54 -21.85
N PRO A 228 40.98 32.71 -20.90
CA PRO A 228 41.50 31.41 -21.32
C PRO A 228 41.04 30.20 -20.49
N LYS A 229 41.12 29.04 -21.15
CA LYS A 229 40.93 27.64 -20.70
C LYS A 229 42.03 26.85 -21.44
N PRO A 230 42.49 25.65 -21.01
CA PRO A 230 42.64 25.05 -19.67
C PRO A 230 44.10 24.61 -19.38
N GLU A 231 44.47 24.23 -18.15
CA GLU A 231 45.51 23.19 -17.95
C GLU A 231 45.55 22.57 -16.53
N PRO A 232 45.45 21.23 -16.42
CA PRO A 232 46.19 20.40 -15.47
C PRO A 232 47.42 19.78 -16.19
N PRO A 233 48.58 19.52 -15.53
CA PRO A 233 48.70 18.29 -14.73
C PRO A 233 49.78 18.26 -13.61
N ALA A 234 49.66 17.31 -12.68
CA ALA A 234 50.69 16.51 -11.99
C ALA A 234 49.98 15.77 -10.84
N ALA A 235 49.74 14.46 -10.83
CA ALA A 235 50.63 13.32 -11.09
C ALA A 235 51.70 13.14 -9.99
N ASP A 236 51.37 12.32 -8.99
CA ASP A 236 52.31 11.35 -8.42
C ASP A 236 51.56 10.05 -8.08
N THR A 237 52.18 8.93 -8.44
CA THR A 237 51.77 7.53 -8.31
C THR A 237 53.05 6.68 -8.30
N PRO A 238 53.09 5.41 -7.84
CA PRO A 238 52.24 4.70 -6.88
C PRO A 238 53.05 3.95 -5.79
N SER A 239 52.38 3.33 -4.82
CA SER A 239 52.90 2.18 -4.02
C SER A 239 51.67 1.44 -3.47
N GLU A 240 51.25 0.31 -4.03
CA GLU A 240 51.88 -1.02 -4.13
C GLU A 240 51.53 -1.93 -2.94
N ALA A 241 51.12 -3.17 -3.26
CA ALA A 241 50.98 -4.35 -2.42
C ALA A 241 50.10 -4.31 -1.14
N SER A 242 48.86 -4.80 -1.29
CA SER A 242 48.46 -6.00 -0.53
C SER A 242 48.87 -7.24 -1.34
N PRO A 243 49.12 -8.44 -0.75
CA PRO A 243 48.42 -8.96 0.45
C PRO A 243 49.27 -9.72 1.48
N SER A 244 48.79 -9.79 2.73
CA SER A 244 48.66 -11.03 3.55
C SER A 244 48.26 -10.73 4.99
N PRO A 245 47.29 -11.49 5.53
CA PRO A 245 47.46 -12.14 6.82
C PRO A 245 47.49 -13.67 6.63
N THR A 246 48.42 -14.32 7.33
CA THR A 246 48.68 -15.76 7.27
C THR A 246 47.47 -16.62 7.68
N PRO A 247 47.28 -17.81 7.08
CA PRO A 247 46.31 -18.79 7.58
C PRO A 247 46.82 -19.42 8.89
N HIS A 248 46.07 -19.28 9.98
CA HIS A 248 46.28 -20.12 11.16
C HIS A 248 45.50 -21.43 10.99
N ALA A 249 46.22 -22.46 10.56
CA ALA A 249 45.77 -23.86 10.54
C ALA A 249 45.91 -24.50 11.95
N PRO A 250 45.28 -25.66 12.21
CA PRO A 250 44.86 -26.05 13.57
C PRO A 250 45.93 -26.78 14.38
N GLY A 251 45.92 -26.55 15.70
CA GLY A 251 46.65 -27.34 16.69
C GLY A 251 45.75 -28.38 17.37
N SER A 252 46.19 -29.64 17.30
CA SER A 252 45.73 -30.81 18.06
C SER A 252 46.98 -31.63 18.47
N PRO A 253 46.90 -32.67 19.34
CA PRO A 253 45.77 -33.14 20.15
C PRO A 253 45.95 -32.66 21.63
N PRO A 254 45.96 -33.43 22.75
CA PRO A 254 45.92 -34.88 22.99
C PRO A 254 44.58 -35.46 23.49
N LYS A 255 44.55 -36.79 23.53
CA LYS A 255 43.72 -37.74 24.33
C LYS A 255 44.75 -38.77 24.89
N PRO A 256 44.45 -39.72 25.80
CA PRO A 256 43.20 -39.95 26.55
C PRO A 256 43.38 -40.21 28.06
N ASP A 257 42.27 -40.38 28.79
CA ASP A 257 42.08 -41.56 29.65
C ASP A 257 40.60 -41.76 30.00
N ALA A 258 40.11 -42.99 29.84
CA ALA A 258 38.80 -43.46 30.29
C ALA A 258 38.77 -45.00 30.29
N PRO A 259 38.41 -45.66 31.40
CA PRO A 259 38.16 -47.10 31.44
C PRO A 259 36.65 -47.43 31.31
N THR A 260 36.27 -48.14 30.24
CA THR A 260 35.85 -49.57 30.22
C THR A 260 35.26 -50.14 31.52
N ALA A 261 34.16 -50.93 31.58
CA ALA A 261 33.10 -51.37 30.65
C ALA A 261 31.85 -51.78 31.52
N ASP A 262 30.68 -52.26 31.05
CA ASP A 262 30.41 -53.54 30.38
C ASP A 262 29.01 -53.58 29.69
N THR A 263 28.88 -54.50 28.72
CA THR A 263 27.68 -54.94 27.97
C THR A 263 27.46 -56.46 28.25
N PRO A 264 26.57 -57.27 27.60
CA PRO A 264 25.33 -57.02 26.82
C PRO A 264 24.14 -58.00 27.10
N ALA A 265 22.97 -57.73 26.50
CA ALA A 265 21.98 -58.71 25.94
C ALA A 265 20.96 -57.91 25.07
N ALA A 266 20.71 -58.16 23.78
CA ALA A 266 20.02 -59.32 23.15
C ALA A 266 18.55 -59.46 23.63
N ALA A 267 17.50 -59.59 22.81
CA ALA A 267 17.29 -59.48 21.34
C ALA A 267 15.76 -59.17 21.10
N ASP A 268 15.10 -59.17 19.94
CA ASP A 268 15.43 -59.48 18.52
C ASP A 268 14.40 -58.79 17.57
N ALA A 269 14.38 -59.11 16.26
CA ALA A 269 13.34 -58.73 15.27
C ALA A 269 12.41 -59.92 14.90
N PRO A 270 11.32 -59.74 14.10
CA PRO A 270 11.48 -59.63 12.64
C PRO A 270 10.49 -58.70 11.91
N THR A 271 10.78 -58.50 10.62
CA THR A 271 10.05 -57.74 9.59
C THR A 271 8.80 -58.47 9.09
N GLU A 272 7.75 -57.74 8.71
CA GLU A 272 6.76 -58.15 7.70
C GLU A 272 6.52 -56.97 6.73
N ASP A 273 6.42 -57.29 5.44
CA ASP A 273 6.18 -56.35 4.33
C ASP A 273 4.66 -56.24 4.07
N HIS A 274 4.19 -55.17 3.40
CA HIS A 274 3.09 -55.20 2.43
C HIS A 274 2.67 -53.79 1.98
N SER A 275 2.90 -53.50 0.70
CA SER A 275 2.24 -52.43 -0.06
C SER A 275 0.75 -52.76 -0.31
N PRO A 276 -0.11 -51.76 -0.58
CA PRO A 276 -0.64 -51.71 -1.95
C PRO A 276 -0.81 -50.30 -2.55
N SER A 277 -0.71 -50.25 -3.88
CA SER A 277 -1.13 -49.12 -4.74
C SER A 277 -2.60 -49.26 -5.16
N ALA A 278 -3.35 -48.15 -5.28
CA ALA A 278 -4.39 -47.98 -6.33
C ALA A 278 -5.05 -46.57 -6.36
N THR A 279 -4.94 -45.91 -7.53
CA THR A 279 -5.99 -45.13 -8.24
C THR A 279 -6.89 -44.09 -7.54
N SER A 280 -6.63 -42.81 -7.86
CA SER A 280 -7.56 -41.85 -8.49
C SER A 280 -9.08 -42.12 -8.48
N VAL A 281 -9.88 -41.18 -7.96
CA VAL A 281 -10.71 -40.19 -8.73
C VAL A 281 -11.46 -39.25 -7.77
N LEU A 282 -11.60 -37.97 -8.12
CA LEU A 282 -12.85 -37.19 -8.06
C LEU A 282 -12.62 -35.72 -8.48
N ASP A 283 -12.79 -35.46 -9.77
CA ASP A 283 -13.08 -34.11 -10.26
C ASP A 283 -14.44 -33.65 -9.73
N VAL A 284 -14.48 -32.54 -9.00
CA VAL A 284 -15.74 -31.87 -8.62
C VAL A 284 -15.75 -30.42 -9.11
N SER A 285 -15.99 -30.29 -10.42
CA SER A 285 -16.68 -29.17 -11.08
C SER A 285 -16.26 -27.73 -10.75
N LEU A 286 -15.36 -27.21 -11.57
CA LEU A 286 -15.03 -25.78 -11.79
C LEU A 286 -16.22 -24.91 -12.29
N ILE A 287 -17.47 -25.35 -12.16
CA ILE A 287 -18.64 -24.80 -12.88
C ILE A 287 -19.49 -23.85 -12.02
N PHE A 288 -19.46 -23.97 -10.69
CA PHE A 288 -20.33 -23.15 -9.82
C PHE A 288 -19.87 -21.69 -9.58
N VAL A 289 -18.63 -21.34 -9.93
CA VAL A 289 -18.09 -19.97 -9.73
C VAL A 289 -18.60 -18.98 -10.78
N ALA A 290 -19.03 -19.46 -11.95
CA ALA A 290 -19.43 -18.61 -13.07
C ALA A 290 -20.83 -17.95 -12.91
N ILE A 291 -21.75 -18.55 -12.15
CA ILE A 291 -23.16 -18.10 -12.11
C ILE A 291 -23.37 -16.96 -11.10
N SER A 292 -22.63 -16.91 -9.99
CA SER A 292 -22.78 -15.84 -8.98
C SER A 292 -22.40 -14.44 -9.48
N ASN A 293 -21.59 -14.31 -10.53
CA ASN A 293 -21.25 -13.00 -11.10
C ASN A 293 -22.30 -12.47 -12.09
N LEU A 294 -23.22 -13.30 -12.59
CA LEU A 294 -24.21 -12.85 -13.58
C LEU A 294 -25.45 -12.19 -12.94
N PHE A 295 -25.77 -12.50 -11.68
CA PHE A 295 -26.89 -11.89 -10.95
C PHE A 295 -26.60 -10.48 -10.42
N PHE A 296 -25.33 -10.08 -10.29
CA PHE A 296 -24.96 -8.77 -9.74
C PHE A 296 -25.05 -7.61 -10.76
N VAL A 297 -25.39 -7.91 -12.02
CA VAL A 297 -25.43 -6.94 -13.14
C VAL A 297 -26.88 -6.60 -13.56
N LEU A 298 -27.91 -7.20 -12.95
CA LEU A 298 -29.32 -7.01 -13.32
C LEU A 298 -30.20 -6.36 -12.23
N VAL A 299 -29.61 -5.84 -11.15
CA VAL A 299 -30.34 -5.15 -10.06
C VAL A 299 -29.64 -3.85 -9.62
N ILE A 300 -29.13 -3.08 -10.59
CA ILE A 300 -28.84 -1.64 -10.52
C ILE A 300 -29.32 -1.03 -11.84
#